data_AF-A0A8J6VCR9-F1
#
_entry.id   AF-A0A8J6VCR9-F1
#
_cell.length_a   1.000
_cell.length_b   1.000
_cell.length_c   1.000
_cell.angle_alpha   90.00
_cell.angle_beta   90.00
_cell.angle_gamma   90.00
#
_symmetry.space_group_name_H-M   'P 1'
#
loop_
_entity.id
_entity.type
_entity.pdbx_description
1 polymer ?
#
loop_
_entity_poly.entity_id
_entity_poly.type
_entity_poly.pdbx_seq_one_letter_code
_entity_poly.pdbx_strand_id
1 'polypeptide(L)'
;MSTDNTANHEEKNIASDGKDKQTPKTIDIDGKRPVASDDMQVKNTIDIDGHRPIASSSIQDQNTIDIDGHRPVDPSNLQVLETVDMDGKRPIVADDIQVQGTIDVDGHRPIASTNLHVDETISIAGERPIASNNPDELDITSDYID
;
A
#
# COMPACT_ATOMS: atom_id res chain seq x y z
N MET A 1 9.02 -27.26 -66.81
CA MET A 1 8.70 -26.10 -67.65
C MET A 1 7.27 -25.68 -67.33
N SER A 2 7.09 -24.78 -66.37
CA SER A 2 5.85 -24.03 -66.19
C SER A 2 6.25 -22.72 -65.51
N THR A 3 5.94 -21.61 -66.16
CA THR A 3 6.48 -20.28 -65.88
C THR A 3 5.71 -19.59 -64.75
N ASP A 4 6.43 -19.06 -63.77
CA ASP A 4 5.89 -18.16 -62.76
C ASP A 4 5.58 -16.79 -63.39
N ASN A 5 4.32 -16.37 -63.29
CA ASN A 5 3.87 -15.05 -63.72
C ASN A 5 4.31 -14.00 -62.69
N THR A 6 5.24 -13.14 -63.11
CA THR A 6 5.58 -11.89 -62.43
C THR A 6 4.54 -10.84 -62.78
N ALA A 7 3.81 -10.31 -61.80
CA ALA A 7 3.00 -9.11 -61.96
C ALA A 7 3.45 -8.07 -60.93
N ASN A 8 4.31 -7.17 -61.40
CA ASN A 8 4.72 -5.95 -60.70
C ASN A 8 3.48 -5.08 -60.45
N HIS A 9 3.35 -4.52 -59.24
CA HIS A 9 2.52 -3.34 -59.03
C HIS A 9 3.35 -2.23 -58.41
N GLU A 10 3.36 -1.13 -59.16
CA GLU A 10 4.13 0.10 -59.03
C GLU A 10 3.88 0.82 -57.70
N GLU A 11 4.95 1.23 -57.02
CA GLU A 11 4.89 2.18 -55.92
C GLU A 11 4.45 3.55 -56.44
N LYS A 12 3.20 3.93 -56.18
CA LYS A 12 2.73 5.30 -56.37
C LYS A 12 3.12 6.15 -55.17
N ASN A 13 4.20 6.92 -55.34
CA ASN A 13 4.47 8.09 -54.51
C ASN A 13 3.32 9.10 -54.68
N ILE A 14 2.55 9.32 -53.61
CA ILE A 14 1.58 10.42 -53.53
C ILE A 14 2.00 11.31 -52.37
N ALA A 15 2.70 12.39 -52.72
CA ALA A 15 2.81 13.57 -51.87
C ALA A 15 1.47 14.35 -51.95
N SER A 16 0.81 14.56 -50.81
CA SER A 16 -0.22 15.59 -50.63
C SER A 16 -0.39 15.80 -49.13
N ASP A 17 0.07 16.93 -48.61
CA ASP A 17 -0.70 18.16 -48.41
C ASP A 17 -1.41 18.15 -47.04
N GLY A 18 -1.12 19.20 -46.26
CA GLY A 18 -1.46 19.28 -44.86
C GLY A 18 -2.95 19.47 -44.66
N LYS A 19 -3.60 18.50 -44.00
CA LYS A 19 -4.81 18.70 -43.20
C LYS A 19 -4.75 17.77 -42.01
N ASP A 20 -4.92 18.32 -40.81
CA ASP A 20 -5.05 17.58 -39.56
C ASP A 20 -6.09 16.48 -39.73
N LYS A 21 -5.62 15.26 -39.97
CA LYS A 21 -6.46 14.07 -39.97
C LYS A 21 -6.80 13.80 -38.50
N GLN A 22 -7.95 14.30 -38.06
CA GLN A 22 -8.61 13.78 -36.86
C GLN A 22 -8.78 12.27 -37.06
N THR A 23 -7.89 11.49 -36.47
CA THR A 23 -8.01 10.04 -36.40
C THR A 23 -9.32 9.71 -35.70
N PRO A 24 -10.16 8.83 -36.26
CA PRO A 24 -11.46 8.52 -35.66
C PRO A 24 -11.27 7.98 -34.25
N LYS A 25 -11.87 8.64 -33.25
CA LYS A 25 -11.87 8.25 -31.82
C LYS A 25 -12.64 6.96 -31.52
N THR A 26 -12.98 6.21 -32.56
CA THR A 26 -13.76 4.97 -32.49
C THR A 26 -13.24 4.02 -33.54
N ILE A 27 -12.95 2.79 -33.12
CA ILE A 27 -12.60 1.69 -34.02
C ILE A 27 -13.86 0.86 -34.23
N ASP A 28 -14.17 0.52 -35.48
CA ASP A 28 -15.34 -0.27 -35.86
C ASP A 28 -14.88 -1.67 -36.28
N ILE A 29 -14.71 -2.54 -35.28
CA ILE A 29 -14.35 -3.95 -35.49
C ILE A 29 -15.56 -4.86 -35.23
N ASP A 30 -16.52 -4.44 -34.40
CA ASP A 30 -17.82 -5.10 -34.16
C ASP A 30 -18.77 -4.10 -33.44
N GLY A 31 -18.91 -2.89 -34.00
CA GLY A 31 -19.58 -1.75 -33.36
C GLY A 31 -18.61 -0.65 -32.93
N LYS A 32 -19.15 0.55 -32.68
CA LYS A 32 -18.35 1.74 -32.36
C LYS A 32 -17.78 1.64 -30.93
N ARG A 33 -16.54 1.15 -30.80
CA ARG A 33 -15.83 1.14 -29.52
C ARG A 33 -15.08 2.46 -29.33
N PRO A 34 -15.39 3.26 -28.29
CA PRO A 34 -14.63 4.47 -27.98
C PRO A 34 -13.17 4.13 -27.66
N VAL A 35 -12.25 4.91 -28.19
CA VAL A 35 -10.81 4.82 -27.89
C VAL A 35 -10.47 6.01 -26.99
N ALA A 36 -9.89 5.74 -25.82
CA ALA A 36 -9.37 6.79 -24.96
C ALA A 36 -8.21 7.48 -25.69
N SER A 37 -8.28 8.80 -25.84
CA SER A 37 -7.16 9.62 -26.31
C SER A 37 -6.29 9.93 -25.11
N ASP A 38 -5.40 9.00 -24.77
CA ASP A 38 -4.39 9.20 -23.72
C ASP A 38 -3.00 9.23 -24.37
N ASP A 39 -2.11 10.11 -23.89
CA ASP A 39 -0.77 10.36 -24.48
C ASP A 39 0.25 9.27 -24.06
N MET A 40 -0.19 8.03 -23.99
CA MET A 40 0.65 6.91 -23.57
C MET A 40 1.69 6.59 -24.65
N GLN A 41 2.97 6.91 -24.38
CA GLN A 41 4.06 6.60 -25.30
C GLN A 41 4.47 5.13 -25.16
N VAL A 42 4.45 4.39 -26.26
CA VAL A 42 4.94 3.00 -26.31
C VAL A 42 6.44 3.03 -26.50
N LYS A 43 7.19 2.51 -25.51
CA LYS A 43 8.65 2.45 -25.53
C LYS A 43 9.17 1.27 -26.34
N ASN A 44 8.49 0.13 -26.28
CA ASN A 44 8.86 -1.08 -27.02
C ASN A 44 7.65 -2.02 -27.16
N THR A 45 7.76 -3.06 -27.98
CA THR A 45 6.73 -4.09 -28.14
C THR A 45 7.37 -5.47 -27.97
N ILE A 46 6.73 -6.34 -27.18
CA ILE A 46 7.15 -7.74 -27.02
C ILE A 46 6.24 -8.61 -27.87
N ASP A 47 6.83 -9.53 -28.64
CA ASP A 47 6.10 -10.51 -29.44
C ASP A 47 6.33 -11.92 -28.86
N ILE A 48 5.59 -12.23 -27.81
CA ILE A 48 5.58 -13.57 -27.18
C ILE A 48 4.27 -14.31 -27.47
N ASP A 49 3.17 -13.59 -27.69
CA ASP A 49 1.86 -14.12 -28.10
C ASP A 49 1.04 -12.96 -28.74
N GLY A 50 1.63 -12.32 -29.74
CA GLY A 50 1.11 -11.09 -30.35
C GLY A 50 1.82 -9.83 -29.86
N HIS A 51 1.51 -8.71 -30.51
CA HIS A 51 2.19 -7.42 -30.32
C HIS A 51 1.74 -6.75 -29.01
N ARG A 52 2.44 -7.02 -27.90
CA ARG A 52 2.15 -6.41 -26.58
C ARG A 52 2.99 -5.13 -26.38
N PRO A 53 2.38 -3.94 -26.39
CA PRO A 53 3.11 -2.69 -26.19
C PRO A 53 3.56 -2.52 -24.73
N ILE A 54 4.77 -2.03 -24.52
CA ILE A 54 5.33 -1.60 -23.24
C ILE A 54 5.20 -0.08 -23.16
N ALA A 55 4.40 0.40 -22.21
CA ALA A 55 4.26 1.83 -21.95
C ALA A 55 5.53 2.40 -21.28
N SER A 56 5.88 3.64 -21.59
CA SER A 56 6.88 4.38 -20.83
C SER A 56 6.33 4.77 -19.45
N SER A 57 6.99 4.32 -18.38
CA SER A 57 6.79 4.84 -17.02
C SER A 57 8.01 5.70 -16.62
N SER A 58 7.80 6.71 -15.78
CA SER A 58 8.86 7.54 -15.20
C SER A 58 9.44 6.96 -13.90
N ILE A 59 8.97 5.79 -13.47
CA ILE A 59 9.39 5.15 -12.23
C ILE A 59 10.83 4.66 -12.40
N GLN A 60 11.73 5.15 -11.55
CA GLN A 60 13.15 4.79 -11.53
C GLN A 60 13.38 3.82 -10.37
N ASP A 61 13.31 2.53 -10.66
CA ASP A 61 13.63 1.48 -9.69
C ASP A 61 15.12 1.53 -9.37
N GLN A 62 15.49 1.79 -8.12
CA GLN A 62 16.91 1.82 -7.71
C GLN A 62 17.45 0.40 -7.50
N ASN A 63 16.63 -0.48 -6.93
CA ASN A 63 17.00 -1.85 -6.59
C ASN A 63 15.83 -2.79 -6.86
N THR A 64 16.13 -4.04 -7.21
CA THR A 64 15.16 -5.14 -7.31
C THR A 64 15.53 -6.23 -6.33
N ILE A 65 14.55 -6.75 -5.59
CA ILE A 65 14.73 -7.93 -4.74
C ILE A 65 14.26 -9.15 -5.53
N ASP A 66 15.11 -10.16 -5.65
CA ASP A 66 14.80 -11.44 -6.31
C ASP A 66 14.51 -12.51 -5.24
N ILE A 67 13.31 -12.45 -4.69
CA ILE A 67 12.81 -13.48 -3.74
C ILE A 67 11.70 -14.31 -4.39
N ASP A 68 10.93 -13.75 -5.33
CA ASP A 68 9.91 -14.44 -6.13
C ASP A 68 9.72 -13.72 -7.48
N GLY A 69 10.83 -13.44 -8.16
CA GLY A 69 10.88 -12.59 -9.35
C GLY A 69 11.35 -11.17 -9.03
N HIS A 70 11.51 -10.36 -10.07
CA HIS A 70 12.09 -9.01 -9.97
C HIS A 70 11.06 -8.03 -9.41
N ARG A 71 10.99 -7.90 -8.08
CA ARG A 71 10.14 -6.89 -7.44
C ARG A 71 10.91 -5.59 -7.28
N PRO A 72 10.47 -4.49 -7.90
CA PRO A 72 11.03 -3.17 -7.65
C PRO A 72 10.98 -2.76 -6.18
N VAL A 73 12.00 -2.06 -5.73
CA VAL A 73 12.07 -1.45 -4.41
C VAL A 73 12.26 0.05 -4.57
N ASP A 74 11.26 0.80 -4.11
CA ASP A 74 11.34 2.25 -4.04
C ASP A 74 12.19 2.70 -2.84
N PRO A 75 13.02 3.74 -2.99
CA PRO A 75 13.76 4.31 -1.86
C PRO A 75 12.80 4.91 -0.83
N SER A 76 13.06 4.65 0.45
CA SER A 76 12.34 5.27 1.58
C SER A 76 13.17 6.37 2.24
N ASN A 77 12.53 7.36 2.85
CA ASN A 77 13.20 8.45 3.61
C ASN A 77 13.63 8.02 5.02
N LEU A 78 13.82 6.72 5.27
CA LEU A 78 14.16 6.19 6.59
C LEU A 78 15.65 6.43 6.89
N GLN A 79 15.95 7.16 7.97
CA GLN A 79 17.33 7.35 8.41
C GLN A 79 17.72 6.26 9.41
N VAL A 80 18.47 5.26 8.94
CA VAL A 80 19.07 4.22 9.79
C VAL A 80 20.36 4.75 10.40
N LEU A 81 20.44 4.79 11.73
CA LEU A 81 21.60 5.24 12.48
C LEU A 81 22.61 4.10 12.70
N GLU A 82 22.10 2.92 13.07
CA GLU A 82 22.89 1.75 13.37
C GLU A 82 22.12 0.48 12.97
N THR A 83 22.80 -0.67 12.87
CA THR A 83 22.15 -1.96 12.71
C THR A 83 22.76 -2.94 13.70
N VAL A 84 21.90 -3.58 14.49
CA VAL A 84 22.32 -4.55 15.52
C VAL A 84 21.99 -5.95 15.04
N ASP A 85 22.90 -6.90 15.31
CA ASP A 85 22.72 -8.31 15.03
C ASP A 85 22.55 -9.08 16.35
N MET A 86 21.30 -9.35 16.71
CA MET A 86 20.94 -10.15 17.89
C MET A 86 20.20 -11.44 17.51
N ASP A 87 19.36 -11.36 16.48
CA ASP A 87 18.62 -12.48 15.85
C ASP A 87 18.35 -12.11 14.39
N GLY A 88 19.42 -11.78 13.67
CA GLY A 88 19.36 -11.12 12.37
C GLY A 88 19.51 -9.60 12.47
N LYS A 89 19.71 -8.98 11.30
CA LYS A 89 19.99 -7.55 11.16
C LYS A 89 18.75 -6.71 11.46
N ARG A 90 18.74 -6.02 12.60
CA ARG A 90 17.67 -5.10 13.01
C ARG A 90 18.18 -3.65 12.94
N PRO A 91 17.61 -2.79 12.08
CA PRO A 91 18.00 -1.39 11.99
C PRO A 91 17.53 -0.61 13.22
N ILE A 92 18.38 0.27 13.74
CA ILE A 92 18.04 1.35 14.67
C ILE A 92 17.83 2.61 13.85
N VAL A 93 16.64 3.19 13.93
CA VAL A 93 16.22 4.36 13.15
C VAL A 93 16.28 5.60 14.04
N ALA A 94 16.56 6.75 13.44
CA ALA A 94 16.45 8.03 14.14
C ALA A 94 14.98 8.28 14.56
N ASP A 95 14.80 8.72 15.81
CA ASP A 95 13.53 9.22 16.33
C ASP A 95 13.74 10.53 17.12
N ASP A 96 12.64 11.24 17.38
CA ASP A 96 12.63 12.47 18.18
C ASP A 96 12.19 12.21 19.63
N ILE A 97 12.18 10.96 20.09
CA ILE A 97 11.66 10.61 21.42
C ILE A 97 12.73 10.92 22.47
N GLN A 98 12.43 11.85 23.39
CA GLN A 98 13.30 12.12 24.53
C GLN A 98 12.91 11.23 25.72
N VAL A 99 13.84 10.41 26.19
CA VAL A 99 13.66 9.55 27.38
C VAL A 99 14.14 10.31 28.61
N GLN A 100 13.27 10.54 29.60
CA GLN A 100 13.61 11.24 30.86
C GLN A 100 14.12 10.29 31.95
N GLY A 101 13.80 9.01 31.84
CA GLY A 101 14.22 8.01 32.81
C GLY A 101 13.78 6.61 32.42
N THR A 102 14.11 5.64 33.27
CA THR A 102 13.71 4.24 33.13
C THR A 102 13.11 3.74 34.44
N ILE A 103 12.12 2.86 34.36
CA ILE A 103 11.57 2.16 35.51
C ILE A 103 11.88 0.66 35.39
N ASP A 104 12.34 0.07 36.49
CA ASP A 104 12.72 -1.35 36.57
C ASP A 104 11.56 -2.20 37.10
N VAL A 105 10.56 -2.42 36.23
CA VAL A 105 9.45 -3.35 36.49
C VAL A 105 9.38 -4.31 35.31
N ASP A 106 9.81 -5.55 35.54
CA ASP A 106 10.00 -6.59 34.51
C ASP A 106 10.94 -6.16 33.37
N GLY A 107 12.06 -5.53 33.74
CA GLY A 107 13.06 -4.98 32.82
C GLY A 107 13.07 -3.45 32.82
N HIS A 108 13.95 -2.87 31.99
CA HIS A 108 14.16 -1.43 31.91
C HIS A 108 13.14 -0.82 30.93
N ARG A 109 12.05 -0.26 31.45
CA ARG A 109 11.01 0.39 30.63
C ARG A 109 11.28 1.89 30.52
N PRO A 110 11.47 2.46 29.32
CA PRO A 110 11.73 3.89 29.16
C PRO A 110 10.49 4.73 29.47
N ILE A 111 10.70 5.89 30.10
CA ILE A 111 9.70 6.92 30.36
C ILE A 111 9.96 8.08 29.39
N ALA A 112 9.07 8.25 28.43
CA ALA A 112 9.15 9.35 27.46
C ALA A 112 8.75 10.68 28.09
N SER A 113 9.41 11.76 27.69
CA SER A 113 8.98 13.12 28.00
C SER A 113 7.64 13.41 27.34
N THR A 114 6.69 13.98 28.08
CA THR A 114 5.46 14.50 27.50
C THR A 114 5.18 15.89 28.07
N ASN A 115 4.50 16.74 27.29
CA ASN A 115 4.01 18.03 27.76
C ASN A 115 2.60 17.93 28.39
N LEU A 116 2.14 16.72 28.71
CA LEU A 116 0.81 16.52 29.30
C LEU A 116 0.80 17.04 30.74
N HIS A 117 -0.02 18.06 30.99
CA HIS A 117 -0.30 18.56 32.33
C HIS A 117 -1.61 17.96 32.85
N VAL A 118 -1.59 17.34 34.02
CA VAL A 118 -2.78 16.79 34.67
C VAL A 118 -3.16 17.74 35.80
N ASP A 119 -4.22 18.53 35.61
CA ASP A 119 -4.69 19.52 36.59
C ASP A 119 -5.31 18.87 37.83
N GLU A 120 -6.17 17.86 37.63
CA GLU A 120 -6.89 17.18 38.71
C GLU A 120 -6.98 15.67 38.44
N THR A 121 -6.75 14.86 39.48
CA THR A 121 -6.99 13.41 39.45
C THR A 121 -8.14 13.09 40.41
N ILE A 122 -9.31 12.76 39.88
CA ILE A 122 -10.46 12.39 40.69
C ILE A 122 -10.40 10.89 40.99
N SER A 123 -10.14 10.53 42.26
CA SER A 123 -10.23 9.16 42.74
C SER A 123 -11.59 8.91 43.39
N ILE A 124 -12.55 8.38 42.63
CA ILE A 124 -13.83 7.90 43.17
C ILE A 124 -13.72 6.43 43.56
N ALA A 125 -13.36 6.15 44.81
CA ALA A 125 -13.75 4.87 45.42
C ALA A 125 -15.24 4.96 45.72
N GLY A 126 -16.09 4.59 44.76
CA GLY A 126 -17.52 4.51 44.98
C GLY A 126 -17.82 3.61 46.18
N GLU A 127 -18.76 4.00 47.04
CA GLU A 127 -19.26 3.13 48.10
C GLU A 127 -19.77 1.83 47.46
N ARG A 128 -19.04 0.73 47.66
CA ARG A 128 -19.47 -0.58 47.20
C ARG A 128 -20.35 -1.18 48.29
N PRO A 129 -21.67 -1.34 48.08
CA PRO A 129 -22.50 -2.02 49.05
C PRO A 129 -21.97 -3.43 49.27
N ILE A 130 -21.66 -3.74 50.53
CA ILE A 130 -21.31 -5.09 50.99
C ILE A 130 -22.59 -5.75 51.49
N ALA A 131 -23.07 -6.76 50.76
CA ALA A 131 -24.11 -7.63 51.28
C ALA A 131 -23.48 -8.54 52.36
N SER A 132 -24.15 -8.67 53.51
CA SER A 132 -23.81 -9.66 54.52
C SER A 132 -23.92 -11.06 53.90
N ASN A 133 -22.85 -11.85 53.92
CA ASN A 133 -22.90 -13.27 53.53
C ASN A 133 -23.40 -14.15 54.70
N ASN A 134 -24.21 -13.57 55.60
CA ASN A 134 -24.80 -14.31 56.69
C ASN A 134 -26.14 -14.90 56.19
N PRO A 135 -26.22 -16.21 55.91
CA PRO A 135 -27.47 -16.84 55.47
C PRO A 135 -28.57 -16.78 56.54
N ASP A 136 -28.20 -16.53 57.80
CA ASP A 136 -29.12 -16.49 58.94
C ASP A 136 -29.93 -15.18 59.05
N GLU A 137 -29.61 -14.15 58.26
CA GLU A 137 -30.30 -12.84 58.30
C GLU A 137 -31.38 -12.69 57.22
N LEU A 138 -31.67 -13.75 56.48
CA LEU A 138 -32.82 -13.79 55.57
C LEU A 138 -34.07 -14.12 56.39
N ASP A 139 -34.70 -13.09 56.98
CA ASP A 139 -36.11 -13.17 57.39
C ASP A 139 -36.97 -13.27 56.11
N ILE A 140 -36.99 -14.46 55.52
CA ILE A 140 -37.96 -14.85 54.51
C ILE A 140 -39.31 -14.94 55.22
N THR A 141 -40.02 -13.81 55.29
CA THR A 141 -41.43 -13.77 55.69
C THR A 141 -42.18 -14.72 54.76
N SER A 142 -42.47 -15.93 55.25
CA SER A 142 -43.11 -17.00 54.48
C SER A 142 -44.61 -16.73 54.40
N ASP A 143 -44.97 -15.61 53.77
CA ASP A 143 -46.36 -15.20 53.53
C ASP A 143 -46.86 -15.67 52.16
N TYR A 144 -46.28 -16.75 51.62
CA TYR A 144 -46.87 -17.47 50.50
C TYR A 144 -47.76 -18.59 51.03
N ILE A 145 -48.99 -18.21 51.36
CA ILE A 145 -50.13 -19.07 51.68
C ILE A 145 -50.67 -19.67 50.35
N ASP A 146 -51.04 -20.95 50.39
CA ASP A 146 -51.77 -21.73 49.37
C ASP A 146 -53.11 -21.07 48.95
#